data_AF-A0A2W6ZDR2-F1
#
_entry.id   AF-A0A2W6ZDR2-F1
#
_cell.length_a   1.000
_cell.length_b   1.000
_cell.length_c   1.000
_cell.angle_alpha   90.00
_cell.angle_beta   90.00
_cell.angle_gamma   90.00
#
_symmetry.space_group_name_H-M   'P 1'
#
loop_
_entity.id
_entity.type
_entity.pdbx_description
1 polymer ?
#
loop_
_entity_poly.entity_id
_entity_poly.type
_entity_poly.pdbx_seq_one_letter_code
_entity_poly.pdbx_strand_id
1 'polypeptide(L)' 'MSPVTLELGRDDWLRIRDALRYQGRDLHHRSYGVTADRRELLWAELDRCLSLAARIEAQIAGEES' A
#
# COMPACT_ATOMS: atom_id res chain seq x y z
N MET A 1 -16.90 -23.04 6.90
CA MET A 1 -15.79 -22.48 7.68
C MET A 1 -16.05 -21.00 7.83
N SER A 2 -16.15 -20.48 9.06
CA SER A 2 -16.23 -19.04 9.28
C SER A 2 -14.86 -18.41 8.94
N PRO A 3 -14.81 -17.21 8.34
CA PRO A 3 -13.55 -16.54 8.09
C PRO A 3 -12.86 -16.28 9.42
N VAL A 4 -11.57 -16.60 9.49
CA VAL A 4 -10.72 -16.21 10.63
C VAL A 4 -10.55 -14.71 10.53
N THR A 5 -11.15 -13.97 11.47
CA THR A 5 -10.90 -12.55 11.61
C THR A 5 -9.58 -12.39 12.36
N LEU A 6 -8.52 -12.02 11.64
CA LEU A 6 -7.26 -11.61 12.25
C LEU A 6 -7.41 -10.15 12.69
N GLU A 7 -7.38 -9.91 14.01
CA GLU A 7 -7.23 -8.56 14.53
C GLU A 7 -5.76 -8.16 14.40
N LEU A 8 -5.51 -7.13 13.59
CA LEU A 8 -4.18 -6.59 13.36
C LEU A 8 -3.88 -5.52 14.41
N GLY A 9 -2.74 -5.66 15.11
CA GLY A 9 -2.27 -4.64 16.03
C GLY A 9 -1.66 -3.44 15.29
N ARG A 10 -1.38 -2.37 16.03
CA ARG A 10 -0.76 -1.14 15.48
C ARG A 10 0.53 -1.41 14.71
N ASP A 11 1.40 -2.26 15.23
CA ASP A 11 2.67 -2.61 14.57
C ASP A 11 2.46 -3.36 13.25
N ASP A 12 1.40 -4.18 13.15
CA ASP A 12 1.06 -4.86 11.91
C ASP A 12 0.57 -3.86 10.87
N TRP A 13 -0.26 -2.90 11.28
CA TRP A 13 -0.69 -1.80 10.41
C TRP A 13 0.49 -0.95 9.92
N LEU A 14 1.45 -0.64 10.80
CA LEU A 14 2.68 0.06 10.40
C LEU A 14 3.48 -0.73 9.37
N ARG A 15 3.67 -2.04 9.58
CA ARG A 15 4.36 -2.91 8.62
C ARG A 15 3.64 -2.96 7.27
N ILE A 16 2.31 -3.05 7.27
CA ILE A 16 1.51 -3.05 6.03
C ILE A 16 1.66 -1.71 5.30
N ARG A 17 1.57 -0.58 6.00
CA ARG A 17 1.80 0.75 5.42
C ARG A 17 3.17 0.86 4.76
N ASP A 18 4.21 0.41 5.45
CA ASP A 18 5.58 0.52 4.95
C ASP A 18 5.82 -0.43 3.77
N ALA A 19 5.24 -1.63 3.79
CA ALA A 19 5.24 -2.55 2.66
C ALA A 19 4.55 -1.95 1.42
N LEU A 20 3.41 -1.27 1.59
CA LEU A 20 2.72 -0.58 0.49
C LEU A 20 3.56 0.55 -0.10
N ARG A 21 4.24 1.34 0.74
CA ARG A 21 5.16 2.41 0.28
C ARG A 21 6.35 1.83 -0.47
N TYR A 22 6.91 0.73 0.02
CA TYR A 22 8.00 0.02 -0.66
C TYR A 22 7.56 -0.53 -2.01
N GLN A 23 6.41 -1.20 -2.06
CA GLN A 23 5.83 -1.73 -3.28
C GLN A 23 5.59 -0.61 -4.31
N GLY A 24 5.06 0.53 -3.87
CA GLY A 24 4.93 1.70 -4.74
C GLY A 24 6.26 2.15 -5.34
N ARG A 25 7.31 2.26 -4.52
CA ARG A 25 8.66 2.63 -5.00
C ARG A 25 9.20 1.66 -6.05
N ASP A 26 9.01 0.36 -5.83
CA ASP A 26 9.40 -0.70 -6.76
C ASP A 26 8.60 -0.63 -8.08
N LEU A 27 7.28 -0.44 -8.01
CA LEU A 27 6.43 -0.24 -9.20
C LEU A 27 6.89 0.96 -10.02
N HIS A 28 7.17 2.09 -9.38
CA HIS A 28 7.68 3.28 -10.04
C HIS A 28 9.04 3.03 -10.71
N HIS A 29 9.96 2.30 -10.06
CA HIS A 29 11.25 1.94 -10.65
C HIS A 29 11.07 1.04 -11.88
N ARG A 30 10.24 0.00 -11.80
CA ARG A 30 9.95 -0.91 -12.93
C ARG A 30 9.26 -0.21 -14.09
N SER A 31 8.53 0.87 -13.83
CA SER A 31 7.80 1.65 -14.83
C SER A 31 8.70 2.27 -15.92
N TYR A 32 10.00 2.45 -15.62
CA TYR A 32 11.00 2.91 -16.59
C TYR A 32 11.42 1.83 -17.60
N GLY A 33 11.23 0.55 -17.28
CA GLY A 33 11.66 -0.58 -18.11
C GLY A 33 10.58 -1.14 -19.06
N VAL A 34 9.41 -0.50 -19.15
CA VAL A 34 8.26 -1.02 -19.90
C VAL A 34 7.70 0.00 -20.90
N THR A 35 6.89 -0.49 -21.84
CA THR A 35 6.13 0.31 -22.80
C THR A 35 5.12 1.23 -22.10
N ALA A 36 4.63 2.25 -22.79
CA ALA A 36 3.66 3.21 -22.26
C ALA A 36 2.41 2.52 -21.68
N ASP A 37 1.77 1.62 -22.44
CA ASP A 37 0.57 0.90 -22.00
C ASP A 37 0.78 0.12 -20.69
N ARG A 38 1.93 -0.53 -20.54
CA ARG A 38 2.27 -1.27 -19.30
C ARG A 38 2.63 -0.32 -18.16
N ARG A 39 3.23 0.83 -18.47
CA ARG A 39 3.59 1.85 -17.49
C ARG A 39 2.35 2.40 -16.80
N GLU A 40 1.29 2.67 -17.56
CA GLU A 40 0.01 3.15 -17.02
C GLU A 40 -0.59 2.18 -15.99
N LEU A 41 -0.52 0.86 -16.25
CA LEU A 41 -0.96 -0.15 -15.29
C LEU A 41 -0.14 -0.14 -14.01
N LEU A 42 1.19 0.00 -14.11
CA LEU A 42 2.07 0.07 -12.95
C LEU A 42 1.83 1.34 -12.13
N TRP A 43 1.57 2.47 -12.78
CA TRP A 43 1.24 3.72 -12.12
C TRP A 43 -0.13 3.70 -11.47
N ALA A 44 -1.14 3.10 -12.11
CA ALA A 44 -2.44 2.92 -11.49
C ALA A 44 -2.37 2.05 -10.22
N GLU A 45 -1.52 1.03 -10.20
CA GLU A 45 -1.32 0.19 -9.01
C GLU A 45 -0.48 0.91 -7.94
N LEU A 46 0.55 1.67 -8.33
CA LEU A 46 1.29 2.59 -7.44
C LEU A 46 0.32 3.50 -6.68
N ASP A 47 -0.61 4.15 -7.40
CA ASP A 47 -1.58 5.08 -6.81
C ASP A 47 -2.48 4.38 -5.78
N ARG A 48 -2.89 3.13 -6.05
CA ARG A 48 -3.64 2.32 -5.07
C ARG A 48 -2.81 1.99 -3.84
N CYS A 49 -1.54 1.61 -4.01
CA CYS A 49 -0.64 1.36 -2.88
C CYS A 49 -0.50 2.61 -2.00
N LEU A 50 -0.26 3.78 -2.61
CA LEU A 50 -0.11 5.04 -1.88
C LEU A 50 -1.40 5.47 -1.20
N SER A 51 -2.54 5.35 -1.89
CA SER A 51 -3.86 5.66 -1.33
C SER A 51 -4.18 4.79 -0.11
N LEU A 52 -3.89 3.49 -0.19
CA LEU A 52 -4.12 2.58 0.93
C LEU A 52 -3.15 2.85 2.10
N ALA A 53 -1.88 3.13 1.81
CA ALA A 53 -0.92 3.50 2.85
C ALA A 53 -1.33 4.78 3.60
N ALA A 54 -1.85 5.78 2.88
CA ALA A 54 -2.35 7.02 3.47
C ALA A 54 -3.59 6.78 4.36
N ARG A 55 -4.49 5.89 3.95
CA ARG A 55 -5.65 5.49 4.77
C ARG A 55 -5.23 4.79 6.06
N ILE A 56 -4.24 3.91 6.01
CA ILE A 56 -3.69 3.24 7.19
C ILE A 56 -3.03 4.26 8.12
N GLU A 57 -2.27 5.21 7.57
CA GLU A 57 -1.66 6.29 8.36
C GLU A 57 -2.70 7.16 9.08
N ALA A 58 -3.79 7.50 8.39
CA ALA A 58 -4.91 8.24 8.99
C ALA A 58 -5.62 7.42 10.09
N GLN A 59 -5.78 6.11 9.89
CA GLN A 59 -6.37 5.23 10.90
C GLN A 59 -5.50 5.16 12.16
N ILE A 60 -4.19 4.91 12.00
CA ILE A 60 -3.25 4.85 13.13
C ILE A 60 -3.23 6.18 13.89
N ALA A 61 -3.25 7.32 13.19
CA ALA A 61 -3.30 8.64 13.84
C ALA A 61 -4.62 8.89 14.58
N GLY A 62 -5.74 8.36 14.06
CA GLY A 62 -7.05 8.45 14.71
C GLY A 62 -7.19 7.56 15.95
N GLU A 63 -6.43 6.46 16.04
CA GLU A 63 -6.35 5.62 17.25
C GLU A 63 -5.56 6.30 18.40
N GLU A 64 -4.79 7.35 18.10
CA GLU A 64 -3.98 8.11 19.08
C GLU A 64 -4.72 9.33 19.68
N SER A 65 -5.93 9.66 19.19
CA SER A 65 -6.77 10.78 19.66
C SER A 65 -7.87 10.34 20.60
#